data_AF-A0A7X0BPW3-F1
#
_entry.id   AF-A0A7X0BPW3-F1
#
_cell.length_a   1.000
_cell.length_b   1.000
_cell.length_c   1.000
_cell.angle_alpha   90.00
_cell.angle_beta   90.00
_cell.angle_gamma   90.00
#
_symmetry.space_group_name_H-M   'P 1'
#
loop_
_entity.id
_entity.type
_entity.pdbx_description
1 polymer ?
#
loop_
_entity_poly.entity_id
_entity_poly.type
_entity_poly.pdbx_seq_one_letter_code
_entity_poly.pdbx_strand_id
1 'polypeptide(L)'
;MSTLQRRALSLLLIMALAALLAWSVRPTVRLADQGATLDLETLVPHQFDGWELDERQSAAVVNPQAGELQSRIYQQVLARTYIQRSTGRSVMLSIAYGENQSRSNDLHVPDVCYPASGFRIEQSKQGTVRFAQNEIPVRRLIAQRLQRREPLTYWTIIGDQIATSATGAKLLALSYGLRGTVPDGMIVRVSSIGLADDEAFILQQEFVETLLGSLSAEGRKKLAGA
;
A
#
# COMPACT_ATOMS: atom_id res chain seq x y z
N MET A 1 -7.90 52.68 21.89
CA MET A 1 -8.12 51.22 21.75
C MET A 1 -7.95 50.51 23.07
N SER A 2 -8.95 49.75 23.51
CA SER A 2 -8.89 48.94 24.72
C SER A 2 -7.88 47.79 24.59
N THR A 3 -7.43 47.25 25.72
CA THR A 3 -6.56 46.05 25.76
C THR A 3 -7.20 44.86 25.05
N LEU A 4 -8.53 44.72 25.13
CA LEU A 4 -9.32 43.71 24.41
C LEU A 4 -9.24 43.90 22.89
N GLN A 5 -9.36 45.13 22.39
CA GLN A 5 -9.28 45.44 20.96
C GLN A 5 -7.89 45.13 20.38
N ARG A 6 -6.81 45.44 21.11
CA ARG A 6 -5.44 45.11 20.66
C ARG A 6 -5.23 43.60 20.56
N ARG A 7 -5.69 42.83 21.57
CA ARG A 7 -5.63 41.36 21.57
C ARG A 7 -6.44 40.76 20.42
N ALA A 8 -7.64 41.27 20.16
CA ALA A 8 -8.48 40.82 19.06
C ALA A 8 -7.82 41.07 17.68
N LEU A 9 -7.21 42.23 17.47
CA LEU A 9 -6.46 42.55 16.25
C LEU A 9 -5.22 41.67 16.07
N SER A 10 -4.47 41.40 17.15
CA SER A 10 -3.34 40.47 17.10
C SER A 10 -3.77 39.05 16.74
N LEU A 11 -4.86 38.55 17.32
CA LEU A 11 -5.41 37.23 16.99
C LEU A 11 -5.89 37.17 15.54
N LEU A 12 -6.62 38.20 15.07
CA LEU A 12 -7.05 38.30 13.67
C LEU A 12 -5.85 38.26 12.72
N LEU A 13 -4.80 39.01 13.00
CA LEU A 13 -3.59 39.05 12.17
C LEU A 13 -2.90 37.68 12.13
N ILE A 14 -2.77 37.01 13.27
CA ILE A 14 -2.19 35.66 13.35
C ILE A 14 -3.03 34.66 12.56
N MET A 15 -4.35 34.70 12.69
CA MET A 15 -5.26 33.82 11.96
C MET A 15 -5.21 34.08 10.44
N ALA A 16 -5.18 35.35 10.02
CA ALA A 16 -5.09 35.73 8.61
C ALA A 16 -3.75 35.31 7.99
N LEU A 17 -2.64 35.51 8.71
CA LEU A 17 -1.32 35.06 8.28
C LEU A 17 -1.27 33.54 8.18
N ALA A 18 -1.80 32.82 9.18
CA ALA A 18 -1.89 31.37 9.15
C ALA A 18 -2.73 30.86 7.97
N ALA A 19 -3.86 31.52 7.66
CA ALA A 19 -4.70 31.18 6.51
C ALA A 19 -3.99 31.41 5.17
N LEU A 20 -3.29 32.54 5.00
CA LEU A 20 -2.51 32.85 3.80
C LEU A 20 -1.35 31.86 3.60
N LEU A 21 -0.64 31.53 4.68
CA LEU A 21 0.41 30.51 4.66
C LEU A 21 -0.16 29.13 4.32
N ALA A 22 -1.27 28.73 4.92
CA ALA A 22 -1.92 27.46 4.62
C ALA A 22 -2.42 27.37 3.17
N TRP A 23 -2.93 28.48 2.62
CA TRP A 23 -3.38 28.55 1.23
C TRP A 23 -2.21 28.48 0.24
N SER A 24 -1.12 29.20 0.49
CA SER A 24 0.06 29.23 -0.39
C SER A 24 0.86 27.93 -0.38
N VAL A 25 0.89 27.19 0.74
CA VAL A 25 1.62 25.92 0.89
C VAL A 25 0.73 24.70 0.57
N ARG A 26 -0.52 24.92 0.13
CA ARG A 26 -1.41 23.81 -0.22
C ARG A 26 -0.89 23.10 -1.48
N PRO A 27 -0.64 21.78 -1.43
CA PRO A 27 -0.21 21.05 -2.62
C PRO A 27 -1.36 20.96 -3.63
N THR A 28 -1.08 21.30 -4.88
CA THR A 28 -2.06 21.31 -5.98
C THR A 28 -1.65 20.39 -7.13
N VAL A 29 -0.37 20.02 -7.20
CA VAL A 29 0.19 19.20 -8.28
C VAL A 29 0.08 17.73 -7.89
N ARG A 30 -0.66 16.92 -8.65
CA ARG A 30 -0.83 15.48 -8.36
C ARG A 30 0.23 14.68 -9.11
N LEU A 31 0.98 13.83 -8.40
CA LEU A 31 1.99 12.97 -9.04
C LEU A 31 1.36 11.94 -9.98
N ALA A 32 0.14 11.49 -9.68
CA ALA A 32 -0.62 10.61 -10.56
C ALA A 32 -0.83 11.18 -11.97
N ASP A 33 -1.06 12.49 -12.07
CA ASP A 33 -1.35 13.16 -13.35
C ASP A 33 -0.08 13.39 -14.20
N GLN A 34 1.11 13.16 -13.63
CA GLN A 34 2.40 13.40 -14.26
C GLN A 34 3.09 12.12 -14.76
N GLY A 35 2.60 10.95 -14.36
CA GLY A 35 3.15 9.65 -14.78
C GLY A 35 2.34 9.00 -15.90
N ALA A 36 2.86 7.88 -16.45
CA ALA A 36 2.03 6.99 -17.25
C ALA A 36 0.83 6.51 -16.41
N THR A 37 -0.33 6.41 -17.03
CA THR A 37 -1.53 5.84 -16.39
C THR A 37 -1.20 4.43 -15.93
N LEU A 38 -1.16 4.24 -14.60
CA LEU A 38 -0.96 2.94 -14.00
C LEU A 38 -2.18 2.08 -14.32
N ASP A 39 -1.99 0.88 -14.87
CA ASP A 39 -3.04 -0.12 -15.00
C ASP A 39 -2.53 -1.41 -14.38
N LEU A 40 -3.08 -1.77 -13.21
CA LEU A 40 -2.65 -2.94 -12.46
C LEU A 40 -2.91 -4.25 -13.20
N GLU A 41 -3.94 -4.32 -14.04
CA GLU A 41 -4.28 -5.54 -14.80
C GLU A 41 -3.21 -5.85 -15.85
N THR A 42 -2.69 -4.81 -16.50
CA THR A 42 -1.62 -4.95 -17.50
C THR A 42 -0.23 -5.03 -16.87
N LEU A 43 -0.01 -4.34 -15.75
CA LEU A 43 1.27 -4.32 -15.04
C LEU A 43 1.62 -5.69 -14.47
N VAL A 44 0.66 -6.35 -13.83
CA VAL A 44 0.91 -7.65 -13.20
C VAL A 44 0.62 -8.76 -14.21
N PRO A 45 1.60 -9.60 -14.58
CA PRO A 45 1.37 -10.65 -15.56
C PRO A 45 0.53 -11.81 -14.99
N HIS A 46 -0.25 -12.48 -15.83
CA HIS A 46 -1.04 -13.66 -15.44
C HIS A 46 -0.16 -14.90 -15.19
N GLN A 47 1.05 -14.91 -15.75
CA GLN A 47 2.01 -16.01 -15.60
C GLN A 47 3.43 -15.46 -15.66
N PHE A 48 4.32 -16.00 -14.85
CA PHE A 48 5.73 -15.61 -14.80
C PHE A 48 6.53 -16.66 -14.05
N ASP A 49 7.73 -16.98 -14.52
CA ASP A 49 8.73 -17.83 -13.84
C ASP A 49 8.18 -18.97 -12.95
N GLY A 50 7.40 -19.86 -13.55
CA GLY A 50 6.83 -21.03 -12.86
C GLY A 50 5.54 -20.78 -12.06
N TRP A 51 5.07 -19.53 -11.95
CA TRP A 51 3.79 -19.13 -11.39
C TRP A 51 2.73 -18.91 -12.45
N GLU A 52 1.50 -19.28 -12.12
CA GLU A 52 0.33 -19.14 -12.99
C GLU A 52 -0.89 -18.72 -12.18
N LEU A 53 -1.72 -17.86 -12.76
CA LEU A 53 -2.97 -17.42 -12.15
C LEU A 53 -3.90 -18.62 -11.92
N ASP A 54 -4.40 -18.77 -10.69
CA ASP A 54 -5.47 -19.71 -10.38
C ASP A 54 -6.82 -19.13 -10.84
N GLU A 55 -7.18 -19.41 -12.09
CA GLU A 55 -8.46 -18.98 -12.68
C GLU A 55 -9.68 -19.54 -11.94
N ARG A 56 -9.51 -20.57 -11.10
CA ARG A 56 -10.62 -21.14 -10.31
C ARG A 56 -10.93 -20.29 -9.07
N GLN A 57 -9.96 -19.51 -8.58
CA GLN A 57 -10.10 -18.66 -7.39
C GLN A 57 -10.30 -17.17 -7.70
N SER A 58 -10.07 -16.73 -8.94
CA SER A 58 -10.30 -15.34 -9.36
C SER A 58 -11.76 -14.88 -9.16
N ALA A 59 -12.72 -15.80 -9.15
CA ALA A 59 -14.14 -15.52 -8.91
C ALA A 59 -14.53 -15.31 -7.43
N ALA A 60 -13.65 -15.60 -6.46
CA ALA A 60 -14.02 -15.71 -5.04
C ALA A 60 -13.67 -14.48 -4.17
N VAL A 61 -12.99 -13.45 -4.70
CA VAL A 61 -12.53 -12.28 -3.91
C VAL A 61 -13.20 -10.99 -4.37
N VAL A 62 -14.53 -11.00 -4.49
CA VAL A 62 -15.30 -9.76 -4.46
C VAL A 62 -16.42 -9.97 -3.46
N ASN A 63 -16.19 -9.64 -2.19
CA ASN A 63 -17.30 -9.35 -1.29
C ASN A 63 -17.87 -7.99 -1.74
N PRO A 64 -19.07 -7.94 -2.36
CA PRO A 64 -19.56 -6.73 -3.02
C PRO A 64 -19.71 -5.54 -2.04
N GLN A 65 -20.05 -5.83 -0.78
CA GLN A 65 -20.18 -4.81 0.26
C GLN A 65 -18.83 -4.23 0.72
N ALA A 66 -17.73 -4.99 0.61
CA ALA A 66 -16.38 -4.46 0.85
C ALA A 66 -15.87 -3.65 -0.35
N GLY A 67 -16.29 -4.02 -1.57
CA GLY A 67 -15.93 -3.34 -2.82
C GLY A 67 -16.52 -1.93 -2.97
N GLU A 68 -17.74 -1.67 -2.48
CA GLU A 68 -18.37 -0.34 -2.58
C GLU A 68 -17.75 0.73 -1.66
N LEU A 69 -17.17 0.32 -0.52
CA LEU A 69 -16.41 1.24 0.34
C LEU A 69 -14.96 1.40 -0.13
N GLN A 70 -14.36 0.32 -0.67
CA GLN A 70 -13.01 0.34 -1.24
C GLN A 70 -12.93 1.14 -2.54
N SER A 71 -13.92 1.07 -3.43
CA SER A 71 -13.94 1.80 -4.71
C SER A 71 -14.06 3.33 -4.57
N ARG A 72 -14.47 3.84 -3.40
CA ARG A 72 -14.47 5.29 -3.13
C ARG A 72 -13.09 5.82 -2.74
N ILE A 73 -12.19 4.94 -2.31
CA ILE A 73 -10.87 5.27 -1.75
C ILE A 73 -9.77 4.85 -2.73
N TYR A 74 -9.88 3.65 -3.30
CA TYR A 74 -8.95 3.10 -4.28
C TYR A 74 -9.56 3.17 -5.67
N GLN A 75 -8.80 3.69 -6.62
CA GLN A 75 -9.23 3.71 -8.02
C GLN A 75 -8.99 2.36 -8.69
N GLN A 76 -7.98 1.60 -8.25
CA GLN A 76 -7.72 0.26 -8.75
C GLN A 76 -7.38 -0.67 -7.59
N VAL A 77 -8.00 -1.84 -7.59
CA VAL A 77 -7.72 -2.94 -6.67
C VAL A 77 -7.52 -4.20 -7.49
N LEU A 78 -6.35 -4.80 -7.36
CA LEU A 78 -6.01 -6.10 -7.92
C LEU A 78 -6.05 -7.14 -6.81
N ALA A 79 -6.73 -8.26 -7.05
CA ALA A 79 -6.70 -9.43 -6.17
C ALA A 79 -6.55 -10.68 -7.04
N ARG A 80 -5.42 -11.38 -6.89
CA ARG A 80 -5.09 -12.57 -7.68
C ARG A 80 -4.49 -13.65 -6.79
N THR A 81 -4.80 -14.91 -7.08
CA THR A 81 -4.13 -16.06 -6.47
C THR A 81 -3.27 -16.72 -7.53
N TYR A 82 -1.99 -16.93 -7.25
CA TYR A 82 -1.09 -17.67 -8.13
C TYR A 82 -0.78 -19.03 -7.54
N ILE A 83 -0.59 -20.02 -8.41
CA ILE A 83 -0.12 -21.36 -8.08
C ILE A 83 1.25 -21.57 -8.70
N GLN A 84 2.19 -22.10 -7.92
CA GLN A 84 3.50 -22.52 -8.39
C GLN A 84 3.38 -23.89 -9.06
N ARG A 85 3.73 -23.99 -10.36
CA ARG A 85 3.55 -25.21 -11.16
C ARG A 85 4.31 -26.43 -10.62
N SER A 86 5.48 -26.21 -10.03
CA SER A 86 6.34 -27.30 -9.55
C SER A 86 5.85 -27.95 -8.25
N THR A 87 5.26 -27.17 -7.35
CA THR A 87 4.90 -27.62 -5.99
C THR A 87 3.39 -27.62 -5.72
N GLY A 88 2.60 -26.90 -6.53
CA GLY A 88 1.19 -26.64 -6.27
C GLY A 88 0.92 -25.64 -5.15
N ARG A 89 1.96 -25.00 -4.59
CA ARG A 89 1.81 -23.98 -3.53
C ARG A 89 1.13 -22.74 -4.08
N SER A 90 0.34 -22.05 -3.25
CA SER A 90 -0.39 -20.86 -3.66
C SER A 90 0.01 -19.60 -2.88
N VAL A 91 -0.01 -18.47 -3.58
CA VAL A 91 0.21 -17.14 -3.01
C VAL A 91 -0.90 -16.21 -3.48
N MET A 92 -1.54 -15.52 -2.54
CA MET A 92 -2.51 -14.46 -2.81
C MET A 92 -1.79 -13.13 -2.88
N LEU A 93 -1.88 -12.46 -4.03
CA LEU A 93 -1.42 -11.10 -4.26
C LEU A 93 -2.61 -10.14 -4.19
N SER A 94 -2.46 -9.06 -3.41
CA SER A 94 -3.39 -7.94 -3.42
C SER A 94 -2.62 -6.63 -3.55
N ILE A 95 -3.07 -5.80 -4.50
CA ILE A 95 -2.54 -4.46 -4.72
C ILE A 95 -3.70 -3.48 -4.70
N ALA A 96 -3.61 -2.44 -3.89
CA ALA A 96 -4.59 -1.35 -3.91
C ALA A 96 -3.88 -0.03 -4.17
N TYR A 97 -4.34 0.70 -5.18
CA TYR A 97 -3.76 1.95 -5.67
C TYR A 97 -4.75 3.11 -5.51
N GLY A 98 -4.23 4.27 -5.09
CA GLY A 98 -4.98 5.53 -5.06
C GLY A 98 -4.10 6.74 -5.37
N GLU A 99 -4.56 7.57 -6.31
CA GLU A 99 -3.88 8.73 -6.87
C GLU A 99 -3.79 9.94 -5.90
N ASN A 100 -4.33 9.84 -4.69
CA ASN A 100 -4.34 10.95 -3.74
C ASN A 100 -4.19 10.50 -2.28
N GLN A 101 -3.04 10.82 -1.68
CA GLN A 101 -2.71 10.53 -0.28
C GLN A 101 -2.76 11.76 0.65
N SER A 102 -3.49 12.82 0.26
CA SER A 102 -3.34 14.14 0.90
C SER A 102 -4.08 14.38 2.22
N ARG A 103 -5.16 13.66 2.58
CA ARG A 103 -5.86 13.86 3.87
C ARG A 103 -6.97 12.88 4.28
N SER A 104 -7.57 12.09 3.37
CA SER A 104 -8.72 11.21 3.68
C SER A 104 -8.55 9.74 3.26
N ASN A 105 -7.43 9.42 2.62
CA ASN A 105 -7.11 8.11 2.08
C ASN A 105 -5.94 7.50 2.86
N ASP A 106 -6.04 7.44 4.19
CA ASP A 106 -5.09 6.64 4.97
C ASP A 106 -5.11 5.23 4.37
N LEU A 107 -3.99 4.80 3.75
CA LEU A 107 -3.85 3.43 3.23
C LEU A 107 -4.27 2.47 4.34
N HIS A 108 -5.35 1.72 4.11
CA HIS A 108 -5.91 0.79 5.09
C HIS A 108 -4.97 -0.40 5.25
N VAL A 109 -3.95 -0.23 6.09
CA VAL A 109 -2.95 -1.25 6.33
C VAL A 109 -3.56 -2.45 7.07
N PRO A 110 -3.07 -3.68 6.79
CA PRO A 110 -3.54 -4.90 7.41
C PRO A 110 -3.64 -4.84 8.93
N ASP A 111 -2.71 -4.18 9.62
CA ASP A 111 -2.70 -4.06 11.07
C ASP A 111 -3.97 -3.42 11.66
N VAL A 112 -4.70 -2.62 10.88
CA VAL A 112 -5.93 -1.94 11.32
C VAL A 112 -7.17 -2.64 10.79
N CYS A 113 -7.18 -3.06 9.52
CA CYS A 113 -8.38 -3.62 8.89
C CYS A 113 -8.63 -5.11 9.22
N TYR A 114 -7.57 -5.87 9.56
CA TYR A 114 -7.72 -7.27 9.96
C TYR A 114 -8.44 -7.42 11.30
N PRO A 115 -8.07 -6.68 12.37
CA PRO A 115 -8.84 -6.64 13.62
C PRO A 115 -10.30 -6.26 13.40
N ALA A 116 -10.57 -5.24 12.57
CA ALA A 116 -11.92 -4.82 12.24
C ALA A 116 -12.73 -5.93 11.52
N SER A 117 -12.05 -6.83 10.80
CA SER A 117 -12.65 -7.98 10.10
C SER A 117 -12.67 -9.27 10.95
N GLY A 118 -12.34 -9.16 12.25
CA GLY A 118 -12.36 -10.26 13.21
C GLY A 118 -11.10 -11.13 13.23
N PHE A 119 -9.99 -10.70 12.63
CA PHE A 119 -8.69 -11.37 12.79
C PHE A 119 -7.96 -10.86 14.04
N ARG A 120 -7.26 -11.76 14.73
CA ARG A 120 -6.28 -11.41 15.75
C ARG A 120 -4.89 -11.36 15.11
N ILE A 121 -4.15 -10.28 15.33
CA ILE A 121 -2.73 -10.20 14.93
C ILE A 121 -1.90 -10.86 16.03
N GLU A 122 -1.31 -12.01 15.75
CA GLU A 122 -0.48 -12.74 16.71
C GLU A 122 0.96 -12.26 16.72
N GLN A 123 1.45 -11.83 15.54
CA GLN A 123 2.78 -11.27 15.40
C GLN A 123 2.78 -10.17 14.36
N SER A 124 3.63 -9.18 14.59
CA SER A 124 3.90 -8.10 13.66
C SER A 124 5.35 -7.67 13.77
N LYS A 125 6.14 -7.87 12.71
CA LYS A 125 7.57 -7.53 12.68
C LYS A 125 7.96 -6.82 11.39
N GLN A 126 8.98 -5.97 11.48
CA GLN A 126 9.67 -5.48 10.29
C GLN A 126 10.45 -6.63 9.66
N GLY A 127 10.59 -6.59 8.34
CA GLY A 127 11.41 -7.52 7.59
C GLY A 127 11.89 -6.89 6.30
N THR A 128 12.57 -7.69 5.49
CA THR A 128 13.07 -7.27 4.18
C THR A 128 12.73 -8.35 3.18
N VAL A 129 12.33 -7.94 1.97
CA VAL A 129 12.33 -8.78 0.78
C VAL A 129 13.49 -8.33 -0.08
N ARG A 130 14.30 -9.28 -0.55
CA ARG A 130 15.44 -9.00 -1.43
C ARG A 130 15.04 -9.24 -2.88
N PHE A 131 15.47 -8.35 -3.75
CA PHE A 131 15.32 -8.49 -5.19
C PHE A 131 16.59 -8.00 -5.88
N ALA A 132 17.34 -8.90 -6.51
CA ALA A 132 18.67 -8.62 -7.04
C ALA A 132 19.58 -7.97 -5.97
N GLN A 133 20.01 -6.71 -6.18
CA GLN A 133 20.84 -5.94 -5.24
C GLN A 133 20.02 -4.98 -4.36
N ASN A 134 18.70 -4.96 -4.54
CA ASN A 134 17.79 -4.06 -3.84
C ASN A 134 17.15 -4.77 -2.64
N GLU A 135 16.88 -3.99 -1.60
CA GLU A 135 16.17 -4.42 -0.41
C GLU A 135 14.87 -3.62 -0.28
N ILE A 136 13.75 -4.33 -0.22
CA ILE A 136 12.42 -3.77 -0.04
C ILE A 136 12.08 -3.91 1.45
N PRO A 137 12.01 -2.82 2.22
CA PRO A 137 11.56 -2.90 3.59
C PRO A 137 10.07 -3.29 3.60
N VAL A 138 9.73 -4.31 4.39
CA VAL A 138 8.36 -4.85 4.47
C VAL A 138 7.94 -5.02 5.92
N ARG A 139 6.65 -5.28 6.12
CA ARG A 139 6.07 -5.71 7.38
C ARG A 139 5.48 -7.11 7.22
N ARG A 140 5.84 -7.99 8.14
CA ARG A 140 5.38 -9.38 8.19
C ARG A 140 4.40 -9.53 9.35
N LEU A 141 3.18 -9.96 9.04
CA LEU A 141 2.15 -10.24 10.03
C LEU A 141 1.80 -11.73 10.05
N ILE A 142 1.39 -12.21 11.20
CA ILE A 142 0.66 -13.47 11.33
C ILE A 142 -0.73 -13.12 11.84
N ALA A 143 -1.74 -13.29 10.98
CA ALA A 143 -3.13 -13.04 11.31
C ALA A 143 -3.90 -14.35 11.50
N GLN A 144 -4.70 -14.44 12.57
CA GLN A 144 -5.49 -15.62 12.90
C GLN A 144 -6.98 -15.27 12.96
N ARG A 145 -7.83 -16.04 12.30
CA ARG A 145 -9.29 -15.98 12.46
C ARG A 145 -9.88 -17.38 12.45
N LEU A 146 -10.46 -17.82 13.57
CA LEU A 146 -10.95 -19.19 13.75
C LEU A 146 -9.85 -20.20 13.40
N GLN A 147 -10.05 -21.02 12.36
CA GLN A 147 -9.08 -22.01 11.87
C GLN A 147 -8.15 -21.46 10.76
N ARG A 148 -8.34 -20.21 10.32
CA ARG A 148 -7.52 -19.59 9.28
C ARG A 148 -6.34 -18.87 9.90
N ARG A 149 -5.15 -19.43 9.74
CA ARG A 149 -3.85 -18.78 9.99
C ARG A 149 -3.31 -18.26 8.67
N GLU A 150 -2.98 -16.97 8.62
CA GLU A 150 -2.53 -16.29 7.40
C GLU A 150 -1.29 -15.44 7.71
N PRO A 151 -0.10 -16.00 7.52
CA PRO A 151 1.12 -15.21 7.38
C PRO A 151 1.05 -14.35 6.13
N LEU A 152 1.37 -13.07 6.26
CA LEU A 152 1.36 -12.12 5.15
C LEU A 152 2.55 -11.17 5.23
N THR A 153 3.03 -10.76 4.07
CA THR A 153 4.04 -9.72 3.89
C THR A 153 3.42 -8.56 3.14
N TYR A 154 3.62 -7.34 3.62
CA TYR A 154 3.11 -6.15 2.93
C TYR A 154 4.06 -4.96 3.05
N TRP A 155 3.93 -4.02 2.13
CA TRP A 155 4.60 -2.73 2.18
C TRP A 155 3.73 -1.69 1.49
N THR A 156 3.96 -0.42 1.81
CA THR A 156 3.27 0.70 1.16
C THR A 156 4.27 1.54 0.36
N ILE A 157 3.84 2.03 -0.79
CA ILE A 157 4.58 3.00 -1.59
C ILE A 157 3.81 4.32 -1.52
N ILE A 158 4.52 5.42 -1.30
CA ILE A 158 4.02 6.80 -1.35
C ILE A 158 4.86 7.56 -2.38
N GLY A 159 4.27 7.91 -3.51
CA GLY A 159 5.03 8.39 -4.66
C GLY A 159 5.98 7.32 -5.18
N ASP A 160 7.28 7.53 -4.97
CA ASP A 160 8.36 6.62 -5.35
C ASP A 160 9.12 6.04 -4.15
N GLN A 161 8.62 6.23 -2.92
CA GLN A 161 9.29 5.79 -1.69
C GLN A 161 8.47 4.76 -0.91
N ILE A 162 9.15 3.79 -0.30
CA ILE A 162 8.52 2.75 0.52
C ILE A 162 8.38 3.20 1.97
N ALA A 163 7.22 2.91 2.57
CA ALA A 163 6.98 2.96 4.00
C ALA A 163 6.53 1.60 4.54
N THR A 164 6.97 1.29 5.77
CA THR A 164 6.58 0.06 6.49
C THR A 164 5.78 0.34 7.76
N SER A 165 5.49 1.62 8.02
CA SER A 165 4.70 2.07 9.16
C SER A 165 3.78 3.21 8.76
N ALA A 166 2.64 3.32 9.43
CA ALA A 166 1.69 4.40 9.19
C ALA A 166 2.30 5.79 9.45
N THR A 167 3.17 5.91 10.46
CA THR A 167 3.89 7.16 10.77
C THR A 167 4.91 7.49 9.69
N GLY A 168 5.67 6.51 9.20
CA GLY A 168 6.60 6.67 8.09
C GLY A 168 5.88 7.12 6.81
N ALA A 169 4.76 6.50 6.48
CA ALA A 169 3.93 6.89 5.33
C ALA A 169 3.42 8.33 5.46
N LYS A 170 2.98 8.76 6.66
CA LYS A 170 2.53 10.13 6.92
C LYS A 170 3.67 11.14 6.81
N LEU A 171 4.86 10.83 7.31
CA LEU A 171 6.04 11.69 7.18
C LEU A 171 6.45 11.86 5.71
N LEU A 172 6.43 10.77 4.93
CA LEU A 172 6.68 10.85 3.48
C LEU A 172 5.63 11.72 2.79
N ALA A 173 4.35 11.48 3.02
CA ALA A 173 3.26 12.27 2.44
C ALA A 173 3.38 13.76 2.77
N LEU A 174 3.74 14.11 4.02
CA LEU A 174 4.03 15.48 4.42
C LEU A 174 5.20 16.08 3.64
N SER A 175 6.28 15.31 3.43
CA SER A 175 7.44 15.78 2.67
C SER A 175 7.10 16.14 1.21
N TYR A 176 6.21 15.37 0.57
CA TYR A 176 5.68 15.72 -0.76
C TYR A 176 4.76 16.93 -0.71
N GLY A 177 3.90 17.02 0.32
CA GLY A 177 3.01 18.16 0.52
C GLY A 177 3.76 19.48 0.67
N LEU A 178 4.87 19.48 1.41
CA LEU A 178 5.78 20.63 1.54
C LEU A 178 6.46 21.02 0.23
N ARG A 179 6.56 20.11 -0.74
CA ARG A 179 7.05 20.37 -2.10
C ARG A 179 5.94 20.80 -3.06
N GLY A 180 4.71 21.02 -2.56
CA GLY A 180 3.56 21.40 -3.39
C GLY A 180 2.94 20.24 -4.17
N THR A 181 3.37 19.00 -3.89
CA THR A 181 2.93 17.79 -4.60
C THR A 181 2.01 16.92 -3.75
N VAL A 182 1.00 16.34 -4.37
CA VAL A 182 0.12 15.31 -3.80
C VAL A 182 0.63 13.96 -4.31
N PRO A 183 1.21 13.12 -3.45
CA PRO A 183 1.67 11.81 -3.86
C PRO A 183 0.49 10.86 -4.05
N ASP A 184 0.64 9.97 -5.03
CA ASP A 184 -0.13 8.75 -5.10
C ASP A 184 0.36 7.75 -4.04
N GLY A 185 -0.41 6.69 -3.82
CA GLY A 185 -0.07 5.67 -2.84
C GLY A 185 -0.55 4.30 -3.28
N MET A 186 0.21 3.31 -2.87
CA MET A 186 -0.07 1.91 -3.17
C MET A 186 0.24 1.05 -1.96
N ILE A 187 -0.54 0.00 -1.76
CA ILE A 187 -0.22 -1.08 -0.83
C ILE A 187 -0.10 -2.37 -1.61
N VAL A 188 1.00 -3.09 -1.41
CA VAL A 188 1.21 -4.42 -1.96
C VAL A 188 1.21 -5.41 -0.80
N ARG A 189 0.43 -6.48 -0.93
CA ARG A 189 0.31 -7.54 0.06
C ARG A 189 0.42 -8.89 -0.63
N VAL A 190 1.26 -9.76 -0.10
CA VAL A 190 1.34 -11.18 -0.44
C VAL A 190 1.02 -12.02 0.79
N SER A 191 0.17 -13.03 0.64
CA SER A 191 -0.14 -13.96 1.73
C SER A 191 -0.22 -15.40 1.24
N SER A 192 0.02 -16.34 2.14
CA SER A 192 -0.04 -17.78 1.88
C SER A 192 -0.68 -18.47 3.08
N ILE A 193 -1.48 -19.50 2.84
CA ILE A 193 -2.24 -20.21 3.88
C ILE A 193 -1.82 -21.69 3.86
N GLY A 194 -1.86 -22.34 5.02
CA GLY A 194 -1.63 -23.79 5.12
C GLY A 194 -0.15 -24.19 5.18
N LEU A 195 0.75 -23.23 5.32
CA LEU A 195 2.17 -23.44 5.56
C LEU A 195 2.55 -23.01 6.97
N ALA A 196 3.67 -23.53 7.47
CA ALA A 196 4.29 -22.98 8.68
C ALA A 196 4.71 -21.52 8.45
N ASP A 197 4.72 -20.70 9.50
CA ASP A 197 4.89 -19.24 9.38
C ASP A 197 6.19 -18.85 8.66
N ASP A 198 7.32 -19.50 8.98
CA ASP A 198 8.61 -19.21 8.32
C ASP A 198 8.65 -19.69 6.87
N GLU A 199 8.07 -20.85 6.58
CA GLU A 199 7.96 -21.39 5.22
C GLU A 199 7.08 -20.50 4.33
N ALA A 200 5.99 -19.97 4.89
CA ALA A 200 5.13 -18.99 4.23
C ALA A 200 5.91 -17.72 3.85
N PHE A 201 6.74 -17.18 4.75
CA PHE A 201 7.55 -16.00 4.45
C PHE A 201 8.64 -16.25 3.42
N ILE A 202 9.22 -17.44 3.37
CA ILE A 202 10.18 -17.85 2.33
C ILE A 202 9.48 -17.91 0.97
N LEU A 203 8.32 -18.57 0.89
CA LEU A 203 7.54 -18.66 -0.35
C LEU A 203 7.11 -17.27 -0.85
N GLN A 204 6.69 -16.39 0.06
CA GLN A 204 6.31 -15.02 -0.27
C GLN A 204 7.50 -14.22 -0.82
N GLN A 205 8.70 -14.41 -0.28
CA GLN A 205 9.91 -13.77 -0.81
C GLN A 205 10.23 -14.25 -2.22
N GLU A 206 10.22 -15.57 -2.46
CA GLU A 206 10.44 -16.16 -3.78
C GLU A 206 9.41 -15.66 -4.80
N PHE A 207 8.14 -15.61 -4.41
CA PHE A 207 7.07 -15.07 -5.24
C PHE A 207 7.30 -13.61 -5.61
N VAL A 208 7.67 -12.75 -4.64
CA VAL A 208 7.90 -11.33 -4.92
C VAL A 208 9.15 -11.15 -5.79
N GLU A 209 10.22 -11.91 -5.55
CA GLU A 209 11.44 -11.85 -6.34
C GLU A 209 11.19 -12.20 -7.81
N THR A 210 10.48 -13.31 -8.05
CA THR A 210 10.11 -13.77 -9.40
C THR A 210 9.12 -12.83 -10.10
N LEU A 211 8.12 -12.32 -9.36
CA LEU A 211 7.20 -11.31 -9.88
C LEU A 211 7.95 -10.08 -10.34
N LEU A 212 8.77 -9.46 -9.48
CA LEU A 212 9.53 -8.26 -9.82
C LEU A 212 10.52 -8.51 -10.97
N GLY A 213 11.11 -9.70 -11.03
CA GLY A 213 11.98 -10.12 -12.13
C GLY A 213 11.30 -10.13 -13.49
N SER A 214 9.99 -10.38 -13.53
CA SER A 214 9.18 -10.39 -14.75
C SER A 214 8.72 -9.01 -15.23
N LEU A 215 8.81 -7.98 -14.39
CA LEU A 215 8.33 -6.63 -14.70
C LEU A 215 9.35 -5.80 -15.48
N SER A 216 8.87 -4.79 -16.19
CA SER A 216 9.71 -3.73 -16.73
C SER A 216 10.38 -2.92 -15.61
N ALA A 217 11.43 -2.16 -15.94
CA ALA A 217 12.09 -1.29 -14.95
C ALA A 217 11.12 -0.27 -14.33
N GLU A 218 10.20 0.28 -15.13
CA GLU A 218 9.16 1.18 -14.64
C GLU A 218 8.19 0.47 -13.71
N GLY A 219 7.75 -0.75 -14.07
CA GLY A 219 6.87 -1.55 -13.23
C GLY A 219 7.49 -1.94 -11.90
N ARG A 220 8.77 -2.30 -11.90
CA ARG A 220 9.55 -2.54 -10.67
C ARG A 220 9.63 -1.29 -9.80
N LYS A 221 9.96 -0.13 -10.39
CA LYS A 221 9.99 1.13 -9.65
C LYS A 221 8.64 1.45 -9.02
N LYS A 222 7.53 1.16 -9.72
CA LYS A 222 6.18 1.36 -9.18
C LYS A 222 5.85 0.42 -8.02
N LEU A 223 6.14 -0.89 -8.11
CA LEU A 223 5.77 -1.86 -7.08
C LEU A 223 6.79 -2.00 -5.94
N ALA A 224 8.05 -1.63 -6.16
CA ALA A 224 9.16 -1.87 -5.23
C ALA A 224 10.03 -0.62 -4.96
N GLY A 225 9.69 0.55 -5.53
CA GLY A 225 10.47 1.78 -5.34
C GLY A 225 11.88 1.76 -5.93
N ALA A 226 12.26 0.70 -6.67
CA ALA A 226 13.61 0.46 -7.21
C ALA A 226 13.57 -0.11 -8.63
#